data_AF-A0A1M3HRN5-F1
#
_entry.id   AF-A0A1M3HRN5-F1
#
_cell.length_a   1.000
_cell.length_b   1.000
_cell.length_c   1.000
_cell.angle_alpha   90.00
_cell.angle_beta   90.00
_cell.angle_gamma   90.00
#
_symmetry.space_group_name_H-M   'P 1'
#
loop_
_entity.id
_entity.type
_entity.pdbx_description
1 polymer ?
#
loop_
_entity_poly.entity_id
_entity_poly.type
_entity_poly.pdbx_seq_one_letter_code
_entity_poly.pdbx_strand_id
1 'polypeptide(L)'
;MGMARHRAIPVLITYDNNRSALTRVRLGGDLHDEKWLQALIHDHPAILPISDIEPGFGDLIAAGREVPTGHGNIDNLYLTPSGDIVLVETKLWRNGQMRREVVAQALDYVAALTLMGFEAFETAVARGQQAPRRLYDLVRDHPEVLEEAEFIDAISLNLRRGRMLVIVLGDGIRTETEVLGDLLQSHAGAHFTFALVELATWRNSAGDILAVPSTLARTVMIERGIVRVEDGAATVHPIPAAARRGAQSISSADFWDEMAKRDPSLPAAIRSFLSALEPLGVYPDLKASLNLKLDLPDREKPINFGYIMKNGTFWPNPASWTLPEAIWRPYFEALAEMVGGSVIDEPNNKYVAVNGRSGPRIEQFLPLHQDSWVAAIERVIAGISLLGTEGTGEEAC
;
A
#
# COMPACT_ATOMS: atom_id res chain seq x y z
N MET A 1 27.19 -18.11 -1.24
CA MET A 1 27.11 -18.61 0.15
C MET A 1 26.04 -17.77 0.86
N GLY A 2 24.77 -18.10 0.63
CA GLY A 2 23.64 -17.32 1.11
C GLY A 2 23.39 -17.58 2.58
N MET A 3 23.57 -16.56 3.42
CA MET A 3 23.16 -16.60 4.82
C MET A 3 21.65 -16.84 4.89
N ALA A 4 21.25 -17.96 5.50
CA ALA A 4 19.87 -18.22 5.86
C ALA A 4 19.39 -17.11 6.80
N ARG A 5 18.53 -16.21 6.31
CA ARG A 5 17.90 -15.20 7.16
C ARG A 5 17.12 -15.91 8.28
N HIS A 6 17.57 -15.61 9.49
CA HIS A 6 17.17 -16.04 10.83
C HIS A 6 15.79 -16.70 10.97
N ARG A 7 15.76 -17.99 11.34
CA ARG A 7 14.60 -18.59 12.02
C ARG A 7 14.64 -18.22 13.50
N ALA A 8 14.31 -16.98 13.82
CA ALA A 8 14.02 -16.62 15.20
C ALA A 8 12.81 -17.46 15.67
N ILE A 9 12.91 -18.04 16.86
CA ILE A 9 11.80 -18.76 17.47
C ILE A 9 11.03 -17.72 18.30
N PRO A 10 9.76 -17.43 18.00
CA PRO A 10 8.97 -16.53 18.82
C PRO A 10 8.85 -17.07 20.24
N VAL A 11 8.95 -16.16 21.20
CA VAL A 11 8.77 -16.42 22.62
C VAL A 11 7.44 -15.80 23.01
N LEU A 12 6.53 -16.62 23.53
CA LEU A 12 5.31 -16.12 24.14
C LEU A 12 5.66 -15.59 25.53
N ILE A 13 5.33 -14.33 25.79
CA ILE A 13 5.46 -13.67 27.10
C ILE A 13 4.06 -13.34 27.59
N THR A 14 3.64 -13.94 28.69
CA THR A 14 2.32 -13.70 29.30
C THR A 14 2.36 -12.52 30.26
N TYR A 15 1.19 -12.07 30.74
CA TYR A 15 1.06 -10.91 31.64
C TYR A 15 1.89 -11.05 32.94
N ASP A 16 2.02 -12.27 33.45
CA ASP A 16 2.85 -12.62 34.60
C ASP A 16 4.36 -12.77 34.26
N ASN A 17 4.77 -12.34 33.06
CA ASN A 17 6.14 -12.43 32.53
C ASN A 17 6.68 -13.87 32.45
N ASN A 18 5.80 -14.87 32.40
CA ASN A 18 6.21 -16.23 32.05
C ASN A 18 6.58 -16.30 30.56
N ARG A 19 7.68 -17.00 30.27
CA ARG A 19 8.27 -17.06 28.93
C ARG A 19 8.30 -18.50 28.46
N SER A 20 7.65 -18.76 27.34
CA SER A 20 7.67 -20.07 26.70
C SER A 20 8.05 -19.97 25.24
N ALA A 21 9.03 -20.76 24.81
CA ALA A 21 9.34 -20.92 23.40
C ALA A 21 8.20 -21.65 22.69
N LEU A 22 7.87 -21.21 21.48
CA LEU A 22 6.88 -21.89 20.66
C LEU A 22 7.55 -22.92 19.75
N THR A 23 6.83 -24.00 19.43
CA THR A 23 7.32 -25.05 18.52
C THR A 23 6.79 -24.80 17.11
N ARG A 24 7.68 -24.78 16.11
CA ARG A 24 7.26 -24.60 14.71
C ARG A 24 6.36 -25.76 14.27
N VAL A 25 5.19 -25.43 13.71
CA VAL A 25 4.29 -26.39 13.08
C VAL A 25 4.40 -26.24 11.56
N ARG A 26 4.34 -27.37 10.86
CA ARG A 26 4.11 -27.40 9.40
C ARG A 26 2.67 -27.80 9.19
N LEU A 27 2.01 -27.10 8.29
CA LEU A 27 0.63 -27.39 7.94
C LEU A 27 0.60 -28.60 6.98
N GLY A 28 -0.56 -29.24 6.89
CA GLY A 28 -0.86 -30.50 6.21
C GLY A 28 -0.67 -31.75 7.06
N GLY A 29 -1.08 -32.91 6.53
CA GLY A 29 -1.30 -34.12 7.35
C GLY A 29 -2.63 -34.03 8.11
N ASP A 30 -2.71 -34.61 9.32
CA ASP A 30 -3.93 -34.63 10.16
C ASP A 30 -4.24 -33.30 10.88
N LEU A 31 -3.54 -32.22 10.52
CA LEU A 31 -3.52 -30.97 11.29
C LEU A 31 -4.43 -29.90 10.67
N HIS A 32 -3.98 -29.25 9.60
CA HIS A 32 -4.72 -28.23 8.86
C HIS A 32 -4.30 -28.24 7.38
N ASP A 33 -5.26 -28.18 6.46
CA ASP A 33 -5.05 -28.26 5.01
C ASP A 33 -5.02 -26.87 4.34
N GLU A 34 -4.97 -26.82 3.00
CA GLU A 34 -5.05 -25.57 2.22
C GLU A 34 -6.39 -24.84 2.47
N LYS A 35 -7.50 -25.57 2.63
CA LYS A 35 -8.82 -24.99 2.91
C LYS A 35 -8.86 -24.28 4.26
N TRP A 36 -8.15 -24.79 5.26
CA TRP A 36 -7.99 -24.11 6.54
C TRP A 36 -7.23 -22.78 6.39
N LEU A 37 -6.16 -22.74 5.59
CA LEU A 37 -5.45 -21.50 5.29
C LEU A 37 -6.36 -20.50 4.59
N GLN A 38 -7.07 -20.93 3.54
CA GLN A 38 -8.03 -20.08 2.81
C GLN A 38 -9.09 -19.48 3.75
N ALA A 39 -9.64 -20.30 4.67
CA ALA A 39 -10.62 -19.84 5.66
C ALA A 39 -10.01 -18.79 6.61
N LEU A 40 -8.83 -19.08 7.17
CA LEU A 40 -8.13 -18.18 8.08
C LEU A 40 -7.92 -16.79 7.48
N ILE A 41 -7.41 -16.72 6.25
CA ILE A 41 -7.13 -15.43 5.60
C ILE A 41 -8.39 -14.73 5.09
N HIS A 42 -9.46 -15.48 4.81
CA HIS A 42 -10.76 -14.90 4.47
C HIS A 42 -11.42 -14.24 5.68
N ASP A 43 -11.40 -14.92 6.82
CA ASP A 43 -12.03 -14.44 8.06
C ASP A 43 -11.17 -13.37 8.76
N HIS A 44 -9.86 -13.37 8.52
CA HIS A 44 -8.92 -12.38 9.05
C HIS A 44 -7.99 -11.79 7.97
N PRO A 45 -8.51 -11.00 7.01
CA PRO A 45 -7.71 -10.47 5.89
C PRO A 45 -6.50 -9.63 6.32
N ALA A 46 -6.59 -8.97 7.48
CA ALA A 46 -5.52 -8.14 8.05
C ALA A 46 -4.24 -8.94 8.41
N ILE A 47 -4.28 -10.28 8.39
CA ILE A 47 -3.08 -11.10 8.54
C ILE A 47 -2.15 -11.02 7.32
N LEU A 48 -2.64 -10.57 6.16
CA LEU A 48 -1.84 -10.44 4.95
C LEU A 48 -1.00 -9.15 5.02
N PRO A 49 0.32 -9.20 4.74
CA PRO A 49 1.22 -8.06 4.89
C PRO A 49 1.14 -7.10 3.68
N ILE A 50 -0.04 -6.58 3.39
CA ILE A 50 -0.30 -5.79 2.17
C ILE A 50 0.46 -4.48 2.17
N SER A 51 0.50 -3.75 3.29
CA SER A 51 1.24 -2.49 3.37
C SER A 51 2.74 -2.67 3.13
N ASP A 52 3.30 -3.85 3.44
CA ASP A 52 4.69 -4.16 3.16
C ASP A 52 4.93 -4.46 1.67
N ILE A 53 3.91 -4.93 0.95
CA ILE A 53 4.00 -5.37 -0.45
C ILE A 53 3.61 -4.22 -1.40
N GLU A 54 2.43 -3.65 -1.21
CA GLU A 54 1.86 -2.53 -1.95
C GLU A 54 1.30 -1.51 -0.94
N PRO A 55 2.13 -0.55 -0.48
CA PRO A 55 1.74 0.42 0.54
C PRO A 55 0.50 1.25 0.19
N GLY A 56 0.21 1.40 -1.10
CA GLY A 56 -0.97 2.14 -1.58
C GLY A 56 -2.25 1.34 -1.73
N PHE A 57 -2.24 0.06 -1.41
CA PHE A 57 -3.46 -0.72 -1.24
C PHE A 57 -3.93 -0.49 0.21
N GLY A 58 -5.20 -0.10 0.37
CA GLY A 58 -5.83 0.10 1.67
C GLY A 58 -6.24 -1.22 2.33
N ASP A 59 -7.22 -1.15 3.22
CA ASP A 59 -7.76 -2.32 3.92
C ASP A 59 -8.33 -3.35 2.93
N LEU A 60 -8.01 -4.62 3.17
CA LEU A 60 -8.55 -5.73 2.37
C LEU A 60 -9.93 -6.15 2.87
N ILE A 61 -10.86 -6.23 1.93
CA ILE A 61 -12.21 -6.71 2.16
C ILE A 61 -12.38 -8.00 1.37
N ALA A 62 -12.64 -9.10 2.09
CA ALA A 62 -12.78 -10.41 1.49
C ALA A 62 -14.03 -10.47 0.61
N ALA A 63 -13.83 -10.78 -0.68
CA ALA A 63 -14.91 -10.79 -1.67
C ALA A 63 -15.40 -12.20 -2.00
N GLY A 64 -14.55 -13.22 -1.85
CA GLY A 64 -14.95 -14.60 -2.02
C GLY A 64 -13.79 -15.56 -1.92
N ARG A 65 -14.12 -16.84 -1.77
CA ARG A 65 -13.21 -17.97 -1.89
C ARG A 65 -13.56 -18.84 -3.07
N GLU A 66 -12.59 -19.56 -3.61
CA GLU A 66 -12.81 -20.51 -4.71
C GLU A 66 -13.56 -19.86 -5.89
N VAL A 67 -13.17 -18.64 -6.26
CA VAL A 67 -13.84 -17.85 -7.29
C VAL A 67 -13.49 -18.44 -8.67
N PRO A 68 -14.47 -18.92 -9.44
CA PRO A 68 -14.20 -19.62 -10.70
C PRO A 68 -13.68 -18.67 -11.78
N THR A 69 -12.69 -19.13 -12.54
CA THR A 69 -12.13 -18.46 -13.71
C THR A 69 -11.99 -19.45 -14.89
N GLY A 70 -11.55 -18.95 -16.05
CA GLY A 70 -11.24 -19.79 -17.20
C GLY A 70 -10.08 -20.78 -16.97
N HIS A 71 -9.28 -20.60 -15.91
CA HIS A 71 -8.08 -21.38 -15.62
C HIS A 71 -8.07 -22.01 -14.22
N GLY A 72 -9.26 -22.28 -13.66
CA GLY A 72 -9.43 -22.84 -12.31
C GLY A 72 -10.05 -21.84 -11.35
N ASN A 73 -9.97 -22.13 -10.05
CA ASN A 73 -10.59 -21.31 -9.02
C ASN A 73 -9.53 -20.51 -8.27
N ILE A 74 -9.74 -19.20 -8.12
CA ILE A 74 -8.92 -18.37 -7.25
C ILE A 74 -9.28 -18.70 -5.81
N ASP A 75 -8.31 -19.19 -5.03
CA ASP A 75 -8.49 -19.59 -3.63
C ASP A 75 -9.16 -18.50 -2.78
N ASN A 76 -8.63 -17.27 -2.82
CA ASN A 76 -9.21 -16.10 -2.15
C ASN A 76 -9.09 -14.84 -3.02
N LEU A 77 -10.17 -14.07 -3.09
CA LEU A 77 -10.23 -12.79 -3.77
C LEU A 77 -10.64 -11.69 -2.78
N TYR A 78 -9.93 -10.56 -2.83
CA TYR A 78 -10.20 -9.38 -2.02
C TYR A 78 -10.31 -8.14 -2.89
N LEU A 79 -11.00 -7.14 -2.36
CA LEU A 79 -11.09 -5.80 -2.91
C LEU A 79 -10.68 -4.77 -1.86
N THR A 80 -10.24 -3.60 -2.31
CA THR A 80 -10.10 -2.42 -1.45
C THR A 80 -11.28 -1.47 -1.68
N PRO A 81 -11.56 -0.53 -0.75
CA PRO A 81 -12.56 0.52 -0.95
C PRO A 81 -12.30 1.41 -2.18
N SER A 82 -11.05 1.47 -2.65
CA SER A 82 -10.60 2.16 -3.87
C SER A 82 -10.68 1.32 -5.15
N GLY A 83 -11.21 0.10 -5.07
CA GLY A 83 -11.41 -0.78 -6.24
C GLY A 83 -10.15 -1.53 -6.70
N ASP A 84 -9.11 -1.62 -5.87
CA ASP A 84 -7.94 -2.48 -6.14
C ASP A 84 -8.32 -3.95 -5.95
N ILE A 85 -7.69 -4.83 -6.74
CA ILE A 85 -7.98 -6.27 -6.77
C ILE A 85 -6.79 -7.04 -6.21
N VAL A 86 -7.04 -7.92 -5.23
CA VAL A 86 -6.02 -8.79 -4.65
C VAL A 86 -6.44 -10.24 -4.77
N LEU A 87 -5.55 -11.08 -5.28
CA LEU A 87 -5.71 -12.52 -5.41
C LEU A 87 -4.73 -13.20 -4.47
N VAL A 88 -5.18 -14.24 -3.75
CA VAL A 88 -4.29 -15.10 -2.98
C VAL A 88 -4.50 -16.54 -3.43
N GLU A 89 -3.40 -17.22 -3.75
CA GLU A 89 -3.34 -18.66 -4.00
C GLU A 89 -2.59 -19.31 -2.82
N THR A 90 -3.22 -20.26 -2.14
CA THR A 90 -2.66 -20.92 -0.97
C THR A 90 -1.98 -22.23 -1.35
N LYS A 91 -0.80 -22.49 -0.78
CA LYS A 91 -0.08 -23.75 -1.03
C LYS A 91 0.62 -24.28 0.20
N LEU A 92 0.44 -25.57 0.46
CA LEU A 92 1.24 -26.30 1.46
C LEU A 92 2.50 -26.86 0.82
N TRP A 93 3.65 -26.27 1.12
CA TRP A 93 4.86 -26.54 0.36
C TRP A 93 5.47 -27.90 0.72
N ARG A 94 5.62 -28.75 -0.31
CA ARG A 94 6.24 -30.08 -0.17
C ARG A 94 7.48 -30.26 -1.04
N ASN A 95 7.56 -29.60 -2.20
CA ASN A 95 8.73 -29.60 -3.08
C ASN A 95 8.82 -28.30 -3.91
N GLY A 96 9.93 -28.11 -4.64
CA GLY A 96 10.16 -26.92 -5.44
C GLY A 96 9.40 -26.84 -6.77
N GLN A 97 8.90 -27.95 -7.30
CA GLN A 97 8.12 -27.97 -8.55
C GLN A 97 6.77 -27.27 -8.37
N MET A 98 6.10 -27.51 -7.23
CA MET A 98 4.82 -26.86 -6.89
C MET A 98 4.93 -25.32 -6.88
N ARG A 99 6.12 -24.76 -6.65
CA ARG A 99 6.34 -23.30 -6.68
C ARG A 99 6.22 -22.71 -8.08
N ARG A 100 6.69 -23.42 -9.11
CA ARG A 100 6.59 -22.92 -10.49
C ARG A 100 5.17 -23.06 -11.00
N GLU A 101 4.52 -24.18 -10.68
CA GLU A 101 3.13 -24.44 -11.04
C GLU A 101 2.20 -23.37 -10.45
N VAL A 102 2.36 -23.02 -9.17
CA VAL A 102 1.50 -22.01 -8.54
C VAL A 102 1.74 -20.59 -9.06
N VAL A 103 2.97 -20.25 -9.46
CA VAL A 103 3.24 -18.97 -10.13
C VAL A 103 2.54 -18.92 -11.49
N ALA A 104 2.64 -19.98 -12.29
CA ALA A 104 1.96 -20.04 -13.58
C ALA A 104 0.43 -19.92 -13.42
N GLN A 105 -0.14 -20.67 -12.47
CA GLN A 105 -1.56 -20.63 -12.15
C GLN A 105 -2.01 -19.23 -11.71
N ALA A 106 -1.23 -18.57 -10.84
CA ALA A 106 -1.46 -17.19 -10.44
C ALA A 106 -1.45 -16.20 -11.61
N LEU A 107 -0.57 -16.40 -12.61
CA LEU A 107 -0.54 -15.60 -13.83
C LEU A 107 -1.73 -15.88 -14.75
N ASP A 108 -2.16 -17.14 -14.85
CA ASP A 108 -3.33 -17.54 -15.63
C ASP A 108 -4.63 -16.90 -15.10
N TYR A 109 -4.72 -16.68 -13.78
CA TYR A 109 -5.82 -15.91 -13.18
C TYR A 109 -5.79 -14.45 -13.62
N VAL A 110 -4.63 -13.79 -13.54
CA VAL A 110 -4.51 -12.39 -14.00
C VAL A 110 -4.94 -12.29 -15.46
N ALA A 111 -4.43 -13.17 -16.32
CA ALA A 111 -4.81 -13.23 -17.73
C ALA A 111 -6.33 -13.41 -17.91
N ALA A 112 -6.95 -14.34 -17.18
CA ALA A 112 -8.40 -14.57 -17.24
C ALA A 112 -9.21 -13.33 -16.81
N LEU A 113 -8.80 -12.67 -15.72
CA LEU A 113 -9.51 -11.51 -15.19
C LEU A 113 -9.36 -10.28 -16.09
N THR A 114 -8.22 -10.09 -16.78
CA THR A 114 -8.03 -8.95 -17.70
C THR A 114 -8.99 -8.93 -18.88
N LEU A 115 -9.59 -10.09 -19.20
CA LEU A 115 -10.57 -10.24 -20.28
C LEU A 115 -12.00 -9.94 -19.82
N MET A 116 -12.22 -9.71 -18.53
CA MET A 116 -13.55 -9.48 -17.96
C MET A 116 -13.88 -7.98 -17.89
N GLY A 117 -15.12 -7.63 -18.24
CA GLY A 117 -15.75 -6.41 -17.77
C GLY A 117 -16.29 -6.58 -16.34
N PHE A 118 -16.69 -5.47 -15.71
CA PHE A 118 -17.19 -5.48 -14.33
C PHE A 118 -18.33 -6.48 -14.08
N GLU A 119 -19.35 -6.51 -14.94
CA GLU A 119 -20.50 -7.41 -14.75
C GLU A 119 -20.10 -8.90 -14.78
N ALA A 120 -19.19 -9.27 -15.69
CA ALA A 120 -18.66 -10.63 -15.79
C ALA A 120 -17.82 -10.98 -14.55
N PHE A 121 -17.02 -10.03 -14.08
CA PHE A 121 -16.22 -10.17 -12.87
C PHE A 121 -17.10 -10.34 -11.61
N GLU A 122 -18.09 -9.48 -11.41
CA GLU A 122 -19.05 -9.59 -10.30
C GLU A 122 -19.81 -10.92 -10.34
N THR A 123 -20.24 -11.34 -11.53
CA THR A 123 -20.89 -12.65 -11.72
C THR A 123 -19.96 -13.81 -11.38
N ALA A 124 -18.67 -13.73 -11.70
CA ALA A 124 -17.69 -14.74 -11.33
C ALA A 124 -17.49 -14.79 -9.81
N VAL A 125 -17.30 -13.64 -9.16
CA VAL A 125 -17.16 -13.55 -7.70
C VAL A 125 -18.39 -14.12 -6.99
N ALA A 126 -19.61 -13.77 -7.43
CA ALA A 126 -20.86 -14.25 -6.85
C ALA A 126 -21.05 -15.79 -6.92
N ARG A 127 -20.26 -16.50 -7.75
CA ARG A 127 -20.25 -17.97 -7.81
C ARG A 127 -19.25 -18.61 -6.85
N GLY A 128 -18.36 -17.81 -6.25
CA GLY A 128 -17.45 -18.25 -5.21
C GLY A 128 -18.17 -18.52 -3.89
N GLN A 129 -17.43 -19.10 -2.94
CA GLN A 129 -17.89 -19.31 -1.58
C GLN A 129 -17.82 -18.02 -0.77
N GLN A 130 -18.77 -17.83 0.16
CA GLN A 130 -18.85 -16.65 1.04
C GLN A 130 -18.92 -15.30 0.27
N ALA A 131 -19.32 -15.34 -1.00
CA ALA A 131 -19.36 -14.17 -1.86
C ALA A 131 -20.61 -13.31 -1.61
N PRO A 132 -20.51 -11.97 -1.76
CA PRO A 132 -21.67 -11.10 -1.72
C PRO A 132 -22.51 -11.27 -2.98
N ARG A 133 -23.74 -10.73 -2.95
CA ARG A 133 -24.57 -10.64 -4.16
C ARG A 133 -24.12 -9.51 -5.08
N ARG A 134 -23.63 -8.40 -4.51
CA ARG A 134 -23.03 -7.26 -5.23
C ARG A 134 -21.71 -6.90 -4.59
N LEU A 135 -20.70 -6.56 -5.38
CA LEU A 135 -19.38 -6.20 -4.84
C LEU A 135 -19.43 -4.90 -4.02
N TYR A 136 -20.21 -3.91 -4.46
CA TYR A 136 -20.31 -2.64 -3.75
C TYR A 136 -20.89 -2.80 -2.33
N ASP A 137 -21.73 -3.82 -2.13
CA ASP A 137 -22.34 -4.09 -0.82
C ASP A 137 -21.29 -4.43 0.26
N LEU A 138 -20.09 -4.89 -0.13
CA LEU A 138 -18.98 -5.20 0.78
C LEU A 138 -18.30 -3.95 1.34
N VAL A 139 -18.30 -2.86 0.56
CA VAL A 139 -17.45 -1.69 0.81
C VAL A 139 -18.25 -0.45 1.20
N ARG A 140 -19.57 -0.44 1.01
CA ARG A 140 -20.43 0.77 1.14
C ARG A 140 -20.27 1.52 2.47
N ASP A 141 -20.04 0.79 3.57
CA ASP A 141 -19.99 1.35 4.92
C ASP A 141 -18.54 1.72 5.32
N HIS A 142 -17.57 1.49 4.44
CA HIS A 142 -16.18 1.83 4.68
C HIS A 142 -15.95 3.35 4.51
N PRO A 143 -15.28 4.03 5.44
CA PRO A 143 -15.15 5.50 5.43
C PRO A 143 -14.38 6.05 4.21
N GLU A 144 -13.53 5.23 3.61
CA GLU A 144 -12.71 5.59 2.44
C GLU A 144 -13.27 5.05 1.11
N VAL A 145 -14.51 4.53 1.09
CA VAL A 145 -15.09 3.96 -0.13
C VAL A 145 -15.34 5.04 -1.18
N LEU A 146 -15.11 4.66 -2.44
CA LEU A 146 -15.55 5.45 -3.58
C LEU A 146 -17.08 5.41 -3.71
N GLU A 147 -17.65 6.44 -4.34
CA GLU A 147 -19.04 6.36 -4.81
C GLU A 147 -19.21 5.18 -5.76
N GLU A 148 -20.39 4.56 -5.78
CA GLU A 148 -20.60 3.27 -6.47
C GLU A 148 -20.14 3.30 -7.94
N ALA A 149 -20.45 4.36 -8.68
CA ALA A 149 -20.02 4.51 -10.06
C ALA A 149 -18.49 4.57 -10.19
N GLU A 150 -17.82 5.33 -9.32
CA GLU A 150 -16.36 5.47 -9.32
C GLU A 150 -15.67 4.17 -8.90
N PHE A 151 -16.25 3.41 -7.97
CA PHE A 151 -15.78 2.09 -7.58
C PHE A 151 -15.86 1.09 -8.74
N ILE A 152 -16.99 1.06 -9.45
CA ILE A 152 -17.19 0.22 -10.64
C ILE A 152 -16.18 0.59 -11.74
N ASP A 153 -15.97 1.88 -11.97
CA ASP A 153 -15.01 2.39 -12.95
C ASP A 153 -13.57 2.04 -12.56
N ALA A 154 -13.22 2.15 -11.28
CA ALA A 154 -11.91 1.79 -10.75
C ALA A 154 -11.61 0.29 -10.94
N ILE A 155 -12.54 -0.60 -10.57
CA ILE A 155 -12.41 -2.04 -10.80
C ILE A 155 -12.28 -2.33 -12.28
N SER A 156 -13.15 -1.75 -13.11
CA SER A 156 -13.11 -1.94 -14.56
C SER A 156 -11.78 -1.52 -15.17
N LEU A 157 -11.21 -0.41 -14.69
CA LEU A 157 -9.91 0.07 -15.12
C LEU A 157 -8.78 -0.86 -14.67
N ASN A 158 -8.84 -1.33 -13.43
CA ASN A 158 -7.86 -2.26 -12.86
C ASN A 158 -7.88 -3.62 -13.59
N LEU A 159 -9.06 -4.17 -13.91
CA LEU A 159 -9.21 -5.37 -14.75
C LEU A 159 -8.55 -5.15 -16.12
N ARG A 160 -8.96 -4.09 -16.85
CA ARG A 160 -8.43 -3.79 -18.20
C ARG A 160 -6.92 -3.60 -18.23
N ARG A 161 -6.35 -2.98 -17.19
CA ARG A 161 -4.90 -2.76 -17.08
C ARG A 161 -4.15 -4.00 -16.60
N GLY A 162 -4.84 -5.01 -16.06
CA GLY A 162 -4.20 -6.10 -15.32
C GLY A 162 -3.54 -5.61 -14.03
N ARG A 163 -4.07 -4.53 -13.43
CA ARG A 163 -3.54 -3.92 -12.23
C ARG A 163 -4.09 -4.60 -10.98
N MET A 164 -3.33 -5.56 -10.48
CA MET A 164 -3.73 -6.44 -9.38
C MET A 164 -2.53 -6.74 -8.47
N LEU A 165 -2.80 -7.16 -7.23
CA LEU A 165 -1.81 -7.78 -6.37
C LEU A 165 -2.08 -9.28 -6.32
N VAL A 166 -1.08 -10.10 -6.62
CA VAL A 166 -1.17 -11.56 -6.57
C VAL A 166 -0.22 -12.08 -5.51
N ILE A 167 -0.76 -12.80 -4.54
CA ILE A 167 0.00 -13.35 -3.43
C ILE A 167 -0.04 -14.87 -3.54
N VAL A 168 1.12 -15.49 -3.49
CA VAL A 168 1.20 -16.91 -3.19
C VAL A 168 1.55 -17.07 -1.71
N LEU A 169 0.62 -17.61 -0.95
CA LEU A 169 0.72 -17.79 0.49
C LEU A 169 1.00 -19.26 0.82
N GLY A 170 1.94 -19.54 1.72
CA GLY A 170 2.07 -20.90 2.23
C GLY A 170 2.72 -21.04 3.61
N ASP A 171 2.78 -22.26 4.12
CA ASP A 171 3.19 -22.59 5.50
C ASP A 171 4.71 -22.63 5.72
N GLY A 172 5.46 -22.31 4.67
CA GLY A 172 6.84 -21.85 4.69
C GLY A 172 7.69 -22.34 3.53
N ILE A 173 8.45 -21.41 2.97
CA ILE A 173 9.16 -21.59 1.71
C ILE A 173 10.63 -21.91 2.03
N ARG A 174 11.07 -23.13 1.70
CA ARG A 174 12.48 -23.51 1.84
C ARG A 174 13.32 -22.76 0.81
N THR A 175 14.43 -22.20 1.28
CA THR A 175 15.43 -21.32 0.67
C THR A 175 15.87 -21.71 -0.75
N GLU A 176 15.05 -21.39 -1.75
CA GLU A 176 15.41 -21.29 -3.17
C GLU A 176 14.69 -20.06 -3.76
N THR A 177 14.62 -18.97 -2.99
CA THR A 177 13.98 -17.70 -3.35
C THR A 177 14.65 -17.01 -4.55
N GLU A 178 15.92 -17.31 -4.82
CA GLU A 178 16.68 -16.72 -5.93
C GLU A 178 16.11 -17.11 -7.31
N VAL A 179 15.75 -18.39 -7.52
CA VAL A 179 15.21 -18.88 -8.80
C VAL A 179 13.81 -18.32 -9.09
N LEU A 180 13.00 -18.09 -8.04
CA LEU A 180 11.69 -17.45 -8.22
C LEU A 180 11.84 -15.94 -8.41
N GLY A 181 12.82 -15.29 -7.78
CA GLY A 181 13.15 -13.90 -8.04
C GLY A 181 13.38 -13.63 -9.52
N ASP A 182 14.15 -14.49 -10.20
CA ASP A 182 14.41 -14.37 -11.63
C ASP A 182 13.15 -14.59 -12.49
N LEU A 183 12.34 -15.60 -12.16
CA LEU A 183 11.06 -15.84 -12.83
C LEU A 183 10.11 -14.65 -12.67
N LEU A 184 10.03 -14.09 -11.47
CA LEU A 184 9.22 -12.92 -11.15
C LEU A 184 9.76 -11.65 -11.83
N GLN A 185 11.07 -11.48 -11.92
CA GLN A 185 11.71 -10.39 -12.67
C GLN A 185 11.56 -10.52 -14.19
N SER A 186 11.35 -11.73 -14.72
CA SER A 186 11.07 -11.95 -16.14
C SER A 186 9.72 -11.33 -16.57
N HIS A 187 8.82 -11.14 -15.60
CA HIS A 187 7.54 -10.44 -15.75
C HIS A 187 7.56 -8.99 -15.21
N ALA A 188 8.72 -8.46 -14.82
CA ALA A 188 8.85 -7.07 -14.36
C ALA A 188 8.55 -6.09 -15.52
N GLY A 189 7.50 -5.28 -15.33
CA GLY A 189 6.91 -4.43 -16.37
C GLY A 189 5.44 -4.74 -16.65
N ALA A 190 4.92 -5.85 -16.14
CA ALA A 190 3.48 -6.06 -16.06
C ALA A 190 2.85 -5.14 -15.01
N HIS A 191 1.59 -4.75 -15.20
CA HIS A 191 0.89 -3.83 -14.30
C HIS A 191 0.42 -4.48 -12.98
N PHE A 192 0.78 -5.73 -12.70
CA PHE A 192 0.48 -6.40 -11.43
C PHE A 192 1.72 -6.54 -10.54
N THR A 193 1.49 -6.56 -9.23
CA THR A 193 2.51 -6.94 -8.24
C THR A 193 2.31 -8.40 -7.88
N PHE A 194 3.40 -9.16 -7.81
CA PHE A 194 3.39 -10.54 -7.33
C PHE A 194 4.20 -10.61 -6.04
N ALA A 195 3.71 -11.32 -5.03
CA ALA A 195 4.41 -11.54 -3.77
C ALA A 195 4.36 -12.98 -3.30
N LEU A 196 5.45 -13.40 -2.66
CA LEU A 196 5.52 -14.64 -1.89
C LEU A 196 5.41 -14.30 -0.42
N VAL A 197 4.42 -14.88 0.24
CA VAL A 197 4.20 -14.71 1.67
C VAL A 197 4.29 -16.06 2.36
N GLU A 198 5.05 -16.12 3.46
CA GLU A 198 5.03 -17.25 4.38
C GLU A 198 4.15 -16.91 5.57
N LEU A 199 3.21 -17.80 5.89
CA LEU A 199 2.49 -17.82 7.15
C LEU A 199 3.11 -18.88 8.06
N ALA A 200 4.04 -18.46 8.92
CA ALA A 200 4.70 -19.34 9.85
C ALA A 200 3.79 -19.67 11.03
N THR A 201 3.45 -20.94 11.22
CA THR A 201 2.64 -21.38 12.35
C THR A 201 3.49 -21.98 13.47
N TRP A 202 3.15 -21.59 14.70
CA TRP A 202 3.88 -21.96 15.92
C TRP A 202 2.90 -22.40 16.99
N ARG A 203 3.24 -23.42 17.77
CA ARG A 203 2.36 -23.98 18.80
C ARG A 203 2.94 -23.81 20.19
N ASN A 204 2.11 -23.43 21.15
CA ASN A 204 2.46 -23.45 22.57
C ASN A 204 2.25 -24.86 23.18
N SER A 205 2.53 -25.01 24.48
CA SER A 205 2.29 -26.27 25.20
C SER A 205 0.80 -26.60 25.38
N ALA A 206 -0.09 -25.61 25.35
CA ALA A 206 -1.55 -25.79 25.47
C ALA A 206 -2.19 -26.29 24.17
N GLY A 207 -1.50 -26.15 23.03
CA GLY A 207 -1.98 -26.56 21.72
C GLY A 207 -2.43 -25.41 20.82
N ASP A 208 -2.45 -24.17 21.31
CA ASP A 208 -2.82 -22.98 20.56
C ASP A 208 -1.80 -22.69 19.44
N ILE A 209 -2.27 -22.10 18.35
CA ILE A 209 -1.45 -21.78 17.17
C ILE A 209 -1.31 -20.27 17.04
N LEU A 210 -0.07 -19.78 17.00
CA LEU A 210 0.30 -18.45 16.55
C LEU A 210 0.68 -18.51 15.07
N ALA A 211 -0.01 -17.73 14.24
CA ALA A 211 0.30 -17.55 12.82
C ALA A 211 1.00 -16.20 12.61
N VAL A 212 2.19 -16.21 11.99
CA VAL A 212 3.01 -15.01 11.78
C VAL A 212 3.29 -14.84 10.28
N PRO A 213 2.78 -13.78 9.64
CA PRO A 213 3.04 -13.51 8.23
C PRO A 213 4.44 -12.95 8.01
N SER A 214 5.02 -13.23 6.85
CA SER A 214 6.28 -12.61 6.40
C SER A 214 6.34 -12.56 4.88
N THR A 215 6.68 -11.39 4.34
CA THR A 215 6.92 -11.21 2.91
C THR A 215 8.32 -11.69 2.56
N LEU A 216 8.42 -12.75 1.76
CA LEU A 216 9.71 -13.35 1.39
C LEU A 216 10.31 -12.74 0.12
N ALA A 217 9.45 -12.44 -0.85
CA ALA A 217 9.83 -11.82 -2.11
C ALA A 217 8.63 -11.07 -2.69
N ARG A 218 8.91 -10.06 -3.51
CA ARG A 218 7.91 -9.37 -4.34
C ARG A 218 8.52 -8.90 -5.64
N THR A 219 7.70 -8.79 -6.68
CA THR A 219 8.08 -8.00 -7.86
C THR A 219 8.08 -6.53 -7.53
N VAL A 220 8.90 -5.80 -8.26
CA VAL A 220 8.96 -4.34 -8.23
C VAL A 220 8.96 -3.89 -9.69
N MET A 221 8.28 -2.80 -9.97
CA MET A 221 8.31 -2.20 -11.28
C MET A 221 9.68 -1.56 -11.49
N ILE A 222 10.34 -1.92 -12.59
CA ILE A 222 11.59 -1.33 -13.05
C ILE A 222 11.35 -0.86 -14.47
N GLU A 223 11.40 0.45 -14.70
CA GLU A 223 11.23 1.01 -16.04
C GLU A 223 12.42 0.61 -16.93
N ARG A 224 12.16 -0.12 -18.03
CA ARG A 224 13.22 -0.65 -18.93
C ARG A 224 13.44 0.17 -20.21
N GLY A 225 12.52 1.07 -20.59
CA GLY A 225 12.58 1.86 -21.82
C GLY A 225 11.42 2.85 -21.94
N ILE A 226 11.60 3.93 -22.71
CA ILE A 226 10.51 4.85 -23.11
C ILE A 226 10.09 4.47 -24.53
N VAL A 227 8.79 4.22 -24.73
CA VAL A 227 8.23 4.07 -26.08
C VAL A 227 7.98 5.46 -26.65
N ARG A 228 8.65 5.81 -27.74
CA ARG A 228 8.30 6.97 -28.57
C ARG A 228 7.58 6.47 -29.81
N VAL A 229 6.53 7.16 -30.23
CA VAL A 229 5.90 6.90 -31.51
C VAL A 229 6.37 7.99 -32.46
N GLU A 230 7.32 7.64 -33.34
CA GLU A 230 7.82 8.51 -34.41
C GLU A 230 7.31 7.95 -35.74
N ASP A 231 6.69 8.79 -36.57
CA ASP A 231 6.14 8.40 -37.89
C ASP A 231 5.20 7.17 -37.88
N GLY A 232 4.41 7.02 -36.81
CA GLY A 232 3.45 5.91 -36.67
C GLY A 232 4.09 4.57 -36.29
N ALA A 233 5.41 4.53 -36.08
CA ALA A 233 6.12 3.36 -35.57
C ALA A 233 6.52 3.58 -34.09
N ALA A 234 6.17 2.63 -33.24
CA ALA A 234 6.60 2.63 -31.84
C ALA A 234 8.07 2.17 -31.74
N THR A 235 8.98 3.09 -31.39
CA THR A 235 10.39 2.82 -31.12
C THR A 235 10.65 2.81 -29.62
N VAL A 236 11.29 1.75 -29.12
CA VAL A 236 11.68 1.64 -27.71
C VAL A 236 13.07 2.23 -27.53
N HIS A 237 13.18 3.32 -26.77
CA HIS A 237 14.46 3.94 -26.43
C HIS A 237 14.89 3.54 -25.01
N PRO A 238 16.17 3.19 -24.80
CA PRO A 238 16.68 2.94 -23.46
C PRO A 238 16.57 4.21 -22.60
N ILE A 239 16.17 4.05 -21.34
CA ILE A 239 16.11 5.18 -20.40
C ILE A 239 17.55 5.61 -20.04
N PRO A 240 17.92 6.89 -20.23
CA PRO A 240 19.19 7.44 -19.77
C PRO A 240 19.39 7.13 -18.28
N ALA A 241 20.61 6.76 -17.88
CA ALA A 241 20.88 6.32 -16.50
C ALA A 241 20.42 7.32 -15.41
N ALA A 242 20.47 8.63 -15.70
CA ALA A 242 20.00 9.69 -14.81
C ALA A 242 18.47 9.78 -14.67
N ALA A 243 17.71 9.21 -15.61
CA ALA A 243 16.25 9.19 -15.62
C ALA A 243 15.66 7.84 -15.17
N ARG A 244 16.50 6.82 -14.94
CA ARG A 244 16.05 5.51 -14.47
C ARG A 244 15.48 5.65 -13.06
N ARG A 245 14.17 5.46 -12.94
CA ARG A 245 13.51 5.30 -11.63
C ARG A 245 13.97 3.96 -11.04
N GLY A 246 14.28 3.94 -9.74
CA GLY A 246 14.62 2.71 -9.02
C GLY A 246 13.42 1.75 -8.97
N ALA A 247 13.62 0.58 -8.37
CA ALA A 247 12.53 -0.36 -8.08
C ALA A 247 11.39 0.33 -7.29
N GLN A 248 10.17 0.34 -7.83
CA GLN A 248 9.00 0.95 -7.21
C GLN A 248 7.81 -0.01 -7.16
N SER A 249 6.87 0.21 -6.24
CA SER A 249 5.57 -0.47 -6.22
C SER A 249 4.67 0.03 -7.36
N ILE A 250 3.64 -0.73 -7.76
CA ILE A 250 2.69 -0.27 -8.79
C ILE A 250 1.93 0.98 -8.32
N SER A 251 1.58 1.02 -7.04
CA SER A 251 0.97 2.19 -6.39
C SER A 251 1.84 3.44 -6.49
N SER A 252 3.15 3.30 -6.33
CA SER A 252 4.10 4.40 -6.46
C SER A 252 4.23 4.87 -7.91
N ALA A 253 4.37 3.94 -8.85
CA ALA A 253 4.51 4.28 -10.27
C ALA A 253 3.27 5.04 -10.78
N ASP A 254 2.07 4.56 -10.45
CA ASP A 254 0.82 5.21 -10.83
C ASP A 254 0.72 6.65 -10.30
N PHE A 255 1.13 6.90 -9.05
CA PHE A 255 1.10 8.25 -8.50
C PHE A 255 1.96 9.21 -9.35
N TRP A 256 3.19 8.82 -9.67
CA TRP A 256 4.08 9.65 -10.48
C TRP A 256 3.60 9.84 -11.91
N ASP A 257 2.96 8.84 -12.49
CA ASP A 257 2.40 8.92 -13.85
C ASP A 257 1.15 9.81 -13.87
N GLU A 258 0.28 9.74 -12.87
CA GLU A 258 -0.85 10.67 -12.73
C GLU A 258 -0.37 12.11 -12.50
N MET A 259 0.73 12.32 -11.76
CA MET A 259 1.36 13.64 -11.65
C MET A 259 1.92 14.12 -13.00
N ALA A 260 2.61 13.25 -13.74
CA ALA A 260 3.19 13.59 -15.05
C ALA A 260 2.14 13.91 -16.12
N LYS A 261 0.98 13.24 -16.09
CA LYS A 261 -0.16 13.53 -16.99
C LYS A 261 -0.74 14.92 -16.78
N ARG A 262 -0.61 15.46 -15.56
CA ARG A 262 -1.09 16.80 -15.20
C ARG A 262 -0.12 17.86 -15.68
N ASP A 263 1.14 17.71 -15.29
CA ASP A 263 2.24 18.54 -15.76
C ASP A 263 3.52 17.67 -15.81
N PRO A 264 4.19 17.55 -16.97
CA PRO A 264 5.40 16.75 -17.11
C PRO A 264 6.56 17.14 -16.16
N SER A 265 6.59 18.37 -15.68
CA SER A 265 7.60 18.88 -14.74
C SER A 265 7.31 18.56 -13.27
N LEU A 266 6.05 18.23 -12.96
CA LEU A 266 5.57 18.09 -11.59
C LEU A 266 6.26 16.97 -10.79
N PRO A 267 6.53 15.77 -11.35
CA PRO A 267 7.29 14.76 -10.63
C PRO A 267 8.68 15.24 -10.18
N ALA A 268 9.36 16.04 -11.02
CA ALA A 268 10.67 16.61 -10.67
C ALA A 268 10.54 17.67 -9.58
N ALA A 269 9.53 18.53 -9.65
CA ALA A 269 9.25 19.55 -8.64
C ALA A 269 8.93 18.92 -7.28
N ILE A 270 8.07 17.89 -7.23
CA ILE A 270 7.76 17.16 -5.99
C ILE A 270 9.03 16.50 -5.42
N ARG A 271 9.88 15.87 -6.24
CA ARG A 271 11.13 15.27 -5.75
C ARG A 271 12.10 16.29 -5.18
N SER A 272 12.23 17.45 -5.82
CA SER A 272 13.01 18.58 -5.32
C SER A 272 12.50 19.03 -3.94
N PHE A 273 11.19 19.19 -3.79
CA PHE A 273 10.56 19.53 -2.53
C PHE A 273 10.80 18.48 -1.44
N LEU A 274 10.64 17.18 -1.74
CA LEU A 274 10.92 16.10 -0.80
C LEU A 274 12.39 16.10 -0.34
N SER A 275 13.33 16.36 -1.26
CA SER A 275 14.76 16.47 -0.93
C SER A 275 15.06 17.66 -0.03
N ALA A 276 14.31 18.76 -0.15
CA ALA A 276 14.44 19.92 0.72
C ALA A 276 13.86 19.67 2.14
N LEU A 277 12.94 18.71 2.27
CA LEU A 277 12.34 18.32 3.55
C LEU A 277 13.16 17.29 4.34
N GLU A 278 13.97 16.47 3.65
CA GLU A 278 14.78 15.42 4.27
C GLU A 278 15.70 15.92 5.42
N PRO A 279 16.40 17.06 5.32
CA PRO A 279 17.21 17.59 6.42
C PRO A 279 16.43 17.94 7.69
N LEU A 280 15.11 18.12 7.58
CA LEU A 280 14.20 18.39 8.70
C LEU A 280 13.72 17.09 9.38
N GLY A 281 14.15 15.93 8.89
CA GLY A 281 13.65 14.62 9.32
C GLY A 281 12.28 14.27 8.76
N VAL A 282 11.74 15.09 7.85
CA VAL A 282 10.45 14.83 7.21
C VAL A 282 10.65 13.89 6.04
N TYR A 283 9.94 12.76 6.07
CA TYR A 283 10.04 11.72 5.04
C TYR A 283 8.72 11.57 4.27
N PRO A 284 8.81 11.20 2.96
CA PRO A 284 7.65 10.81 2.20
C PRO A 284 7.15 9.41 2.60
N ASP A 285 5.85 9.26 2.78
CA ASP A 285 5.18 7.96 2.93
C ASP A 285 4.13 7.81 1.83
N LEU A 286 4.52 7.17 0.73
CA LEU A 286 3.67 6.96 -0.45
C LEU A 286 2.83 5.71 -0.28
N LYS A 287 1.59 5.92 0.18
CA LYS A 287 0.52 4.91 0.25
C LYS A 287 -0.48 5.15 -0.88
N ALA A 288 -1.78 5.25 -0.56
CA ALA A 288 -2.81 5.65 -1.54
C ALA A 288 -2.62 7.12 -1.99
N SER A 289 -1.96 7.91 -1.13
CA SER A 289 -1.52 9.28 -1.34
C SER A 289 -0.05 9.43 -0.89
N LEU A 290 0.63 10.46 -1.39
CA LEU A 290 1.97 10.82 -0.92
C LEU A 290 1.85 11.65 0.37
N ASN A 291 2.13 11.05 1.52
CA ASN A 291 2.07 11.72 2.81
C ASN A 291 3.42 12.33 3.19
N LEU A 292 3.41 13.43 3.93
CA LEU A 292 4.59 14.09 4.47
C LEU A 292 4.64 13.85 5.98
N LYS A 293 5.57 13.03 6.47
CA LYS A 293 5.56 12.56 7.86
C LYS A 293 6.85 12.87 8.61
N LEU A 294 6.72 13.02 9.93
CA LEU A 294 7.83 13.14 10.86
C LEU A 294 7.57 12.28 12.10
N ASP A 295 8.54 11.43 12.42
CA ASP A 295 8.55 10.67 13.67
C ASP A 295 9.25 11.50 14.77
N LEU A 296 8.66 11.52 15.96
CA LEU A 296 9.25 12.14 17.14
C LEU A 296 9.42 11.07 18.23
N PRO A 297 10.58 11.02 18.93
CA PRO A 297 10.85 9.98 19.94
C PRO A 297 9.77 9.89 21.03
N ASP A 298 9.19 11.02 21.41
CA ASP A 298 8.24 11.13 22.52
C ASP A 298 6.77 10.96 22.08
N ARG A 299 6.52 10.52 20.83
CA ARG A 299 5.18 10.34 20.29
C ARG A 299 5.01 8.96 19.66
N GLU A 300 3.89 8.31 19.98
CA GLU A 300 3.53 7.00 19.44
C GLU A 300 3.13 7.05 17.96
N LYS A 301 2.58 8.19 17.51
CA LYS A 301 2.14 8.41 16.12
C LYS A 301 2.95 9.50 15.43
N PRO A 302 3.30 9.33 14.14
CA PRO A 302 3.95 10.36 13.36
C PRO A 302 3.06 11.59 13.23
N ILE A 303 3.69 12.75 13.13
CA ILE A 303 3.03 13.96 12.65
C ILE A 303 2.90 13.84 11.14
N ASN A 304 1.72 14.15 10.61
CA ASN A 304 1.46 14.18 9.18
C ASN A 304 1.14 15.63 8.77
N PHE A 305 2.02 16.25 7.98
CA PHE A 305 1.86 17.63 7.51
C PHE A 305 0.83 17.75 6.37
N GLY A 306 0.41 16.62 5.81
CA GLY A 306 -0.57 16.55 4.75
C GLY A 306 -0.21 15.51 3.71
N TYR A 307 -1.10 15.36 2.74
CA TYR A 307 -0.94 14.38 1.68
C TYR A 307 -1.35 14.90 0.31
N ILE A 308 -0.67 14.40 -0.71
CA ILE A 308 -0.97 14.66 -2.12
C ILE A 308 -1.72 13.45 -2.67
N MET A 309 -2.95 13.65 -3.11
CA MET A 309 -3.75 12.62 -3.76
C MET A 309 -3.26 12.35 -5.19
N LYS A 310 -3.60 11.19 -5.77
CA LYS A 310 -3.32 10.89 -7.19
C LYS A 310 -3.94 11.92 -8.16
N ASN A 311 -5.03 12.57 -7.75
CA ASN A 311 -5.63 13.68 -8.51
C ASN A 311 -4.91 15.03 -8.25
N GLY A 312 -3.72 15.05 -7.65
CA GLY A 312 -2.92 16.26 -7.45
C GLY A 312 -3.45 17.21 -6.38
N THR A 313 -4.56 16.89 -5.70
CA THR A 313 -5.05 17.71 -4.59
C THR A 313 -4.15 17.52 -3.38
N PHE A 314 -3.75 18.61 -2.74
CA PHE A 314 -3.04 18.59 -1.46
C PHE A 314 -4.00 18.89 -0.30
N TRP A 315 -3.93 18.08 0.74
CA TRP A 315 -4.74 18.22 1.95
C TRP A 315 -3.87 18.25 3.20
N PRO A 316 -3.87 19.36 3.97
CA PRO A 316 -3.06 19.48 5.19
C PRO A 316 -3.81 19.06 6.47
N ASN A 317 -5.07 18.60 6.35
CA ASN A 317 -5.95 18.29 7.48
C ASN A 317 -5.37 17.35 8.55
N PRO A 318 -4.49 16.36 8.28
CA PRO A 318 -3.95 15.50 9.34
C PRO A 318 -3.13 16.25 10.39
N ALA A 319 -2.53 17.38 10.03
CA ALA A 319 -1.80 18.22 10.96
C ALA A 319 -2.73 18.72 12.07
N SER A 320 -3.96 19.10 11.73
CA SER A 320 -4.96 19.58 12.70
C SER A 320 -5.48 18.51 13.67
N TRP A 321 -5.32 17.22 13.32
CA TRP A 321 -5.74 16.11 14.18
C TRP A 321 -4.74 15.80 15.28
N THR A 322 -3.46 16.16 15.06
CA THR A 322 -2.34 15.74 15.91
C THR A 322 -1.60 16.90 16.58
N LEU A 323 -1.74 18.11 16.03
CA LEU A 323 -1.09 19.32 16.52
C LEU A 323 -2.10 20.23 17.21
N PRO A 324 -1.67 21.01 18.21
CA PRO A 324 -2.51 22.04 18.82
C PRO A 324 -2.78 23.19 17.86
N GLU A 325 -3.87 23.93 18.11
CA GLU A 325 -4.31 25.05 17.27
C GLU A 325 -3.24 26.12 17.06
N ALA A 326 -2.48 26.44 18.11
CA ALA A 326 -1.37 27.38 18.06
C ALA A 326 -0.27 26.99 17.04
N ILE A 327 -0.24 25.73 16.60
CA ILE A 327 0.74 25.21 15.64
C ILE A 327 0.10 24.94 14.28
N TRP A 328 -1.04 24.23 14.21
CA TRP A 328 -1.60 23.89 12.90
C TRP A 328 -2.20 25.10 12.19
N ARG A 329 -2.78 26.06 12.91
CA ARG A 329 -3.45 27.21 12.28
C ARG A 329 -2.47 28.11 11.53
N PRO A 330 -1.33 28.55 12.11
CA PRO A 330 -0.33 29.33 11.37
C PRO A 330 0.24 28.58 10.16
N TYR A 331 0.34 27.24 10.25
CA TYR A 331 0.74 26.41 9.11
C TYR A 331 -0.28 26.47 7.98
N PHE A 332 -1.58 26.36 8.28
CA PHE A 332 -2.64 26.44 7.27
C PHE A 332 -2.76 27.84 6.67
N GLU A 333 -2.59 28.89 7.47
CA GLU A 333 -2.59 30.28 7.00
C GLU A 333 -1.43 30.53 6.01
N ALA A 334 -0.22 30.04 6.32
CA ALA A 334 0.90 30.14 5.40
C ALA A 334 0.64 29.41 4.08
N LEU A 335 0.07 28.20 4.13
CA LEU A 335 -0.32 27.46 2.93
C LEU A 335 -1.39 28.18 2.12
N ALA A 336 -2.40 28.74 2.79
CA ALA A 336 -3.47 29.50 2.14
C ALA A 336 -2.93 30.75 1.44
N GLU A 337 -2.00 31.47 2.06
CA GLU A 337 -1.34 32.64 1.48
C GLU A 337 -0.60 32.30 0.18
N MET A 338 0.13 31.17 0.15
CA MET A 338 0.87 30.71 -1.04
C MET A 338 -0.05 30.53 -2.26
N VAL A 339 -1.24 29.97 -2.07
CA VAL A 339 -2.15 29.59 -3.17
C VAL A 339 -3.30 30.59 -3.38
N GLY A 340 -3.29 31.72 -2.67
CA GLY A 340 -4.40 32.68 -2.68
C GLY A 340 -5.73 32.08 -2.19
N GLY A 341 -5.65 31.16 -1.23
CA GLY A 341 -6.77 30.45 -0.63
C GLY A 341 -7.21 31.01 0.72
N SER A 342 -7.99 30.23 1.46
CA SER A 342 -8.45 30.53 2.81
C SER A 342 -8.42 29.29 3.69
N VAL A 343 -8.28 29.48 5.00
CA VAL A 343 -8.42 28.38 5.97
C VAL A 343 -9.89 28.14 6.25
N ILE A 344 -10.34 26.91 6.06
CA ILE A 344 -11.62 26.42 6.55
C ILE A 344 -11.38 25.79 7.91
N ASP A 345 -12.16 26.22 8.88
CA ASP A 345 -12.08 25.76 10.27
C ASP A 345 -13.47 25.46 10.80
N GLU A 346 -13.98 24.30 10.39
CA GLU A 346 -15.22 23.74 10.89
C GLU A 346 -14.90 22.63 11.91
N PRO A 347 -15.83 22.30 12.82
CA PRO A 347 -15.59 21.31 13.88
C PRO A 347 -14.97 20.00 13.38
N ASN A 348 -15.44 19.51 12.23
CA ASN A 348 -14.99 18.25 11.62
C ASN A 348 -14.17 18.43 10.34
N ASN A 349 -13.92 19.66 9.90
CA ASN A 349 -13.29 19.92 8.62
C ASN A 349 -12.35 21.13 8.70
N LYS A 350 -11.07 20.85 8.91
CA LYS A 350 -10.01 21.85 8.99
C LYS A 350 -9.05 21.65 7.83
N TYR A 351 -9.02 22.58 6.88
CA TYR A 351 -8.21 22.46 5.68
C TYR A 351 -7.97 23.82 5.01
N VAL A 352 -7.13 23.82 3.98
CA VAL A 352 -6.90 24.98 3.11
C VAL A 352 -7.77 24.82 1.87
N ALA A 353 -8.58 25.83 1.56
CA ALA A 353 -9.45 25.85 0.39
C ALA A 353 -9.01 26.92 -0.61
N VAL A 354 -9.12 26.59 -1.89
CA VAL A 354 -9.14 27.54 -3.01
C VAL A 354 -10.55 27.60 -3.57
N ASN A 355 -10.96 28.78 -4.06
CA ASN A 355 -12.32 29.01 -4.58
C ASN A 355 -13.44 28.61 -3.60
N GLY A 356 -13.19 28.78 -2.29
CA GLY A 356 -14.16 28.61 -1.21
C GLY A 356 -14.45 27.18 -0.73
N ARG A 357 -14.06 26.13 -1.47
CA ARG A 357 -14.32 24.73 -1.03
C ARG A 357 -13.34 23.67 -1.52
N SER A 358 -12.57 23.94 -2.57
CA SER A 358 -11.73 22.92 -3.19
C SER A 358 -10.37 22.89 -2.53
N GLY A 359 -9.81 21.72 -2.26
CA GLY A 359 -8.40 21.62 -1.86
C GLY A 359 -7.48 22.19 -2.95
N PRO A 360 -6.38 22.86 -2.59
CA PRO A 360 -5.41 23.36 -3.54
C PRO A 360 -4.75 22.24 -4.33
N ARG A 361 -4.42 22.53 -5.58
CA ARG A 361 -3.68 21.63 -6.46
C ARG A 361 -2.18 21.77 -6.19
N ILE A 362 -1.44 20.68 -6.28
CA ILE A 362 0.00 20.66 -6.00
C ILE A 362 0.78 21.60 -6.93
N GLU A 363 0.29 21.79 -8.15
CA GLU A 363 0.80 22.72 -9.17
C GLU A 363 0.67 24.19 -8.75
N GLN A 364 -0.22 24.50 -7.80
CA GLN A 364 -0.31 25.85 -7.21
C GLN A 364 0.78 26.11 -6.18
N PHE A 365 1.35 25.05 -5.59
CA PHE A 365 2.46 25.17 -4.65
C PHE A 365 3.82 25.03 -5.34
N LEU A 366 4.00 23.97 -6.13
CA LEU A 366 5.30 23.60 -6.67
C LEU A 366 5.43 23.92 -8.16
N PRO A 367 6.60 24.41 -8.61
CA PRO A 367 7.81 24.67 -7.82
C PRO A 367 7.82 26.05 -7.11
N LEU A 368 6.86 26.92 -7.41
CA LEU A 368 6.91 28.35 -7.09
C LEU A 368 7.10 28.68 -5.59
N HIS A 369 6.43 27.95 -4.70
CA HIS A 369 6.39 28.20 -3.26
C HIS A 369 7.20 27.17 -2.45
N GLN A 370 8.09 26.42 -3.10
CA GLN A 370 8.87 25.35 -2.45
C GLN A 370 9.52 25.83 -1.13
N ASP A 371 10.32 26.89 -1.20
CA ASP A 371 11.09 27.39 -0.05
C ASP A 371 10.17 27.94 1.06
N SER A 372 9.06 28.58 0.68
CA SER A 372 8.08 29.10 1.63
C SER A 372 7.34 27.97 2.35
N TRP A 373 7.06 26.87 1.65
CA TRP A 373 6.43 25.68 2.25
C TRP A 373 7.41 24.95 3.17
N VAL A 374 8.67 24.77 2.76
CA VAL A 374 9.72 24.21 3.63
C VAL A 374 9.83 25.03 4.93
N ALA A 375 9.92 26.37 4.83
CA ALA A 375 9.96 27.25 5.99
C ALA A 375 8.68 27.20 6.87
N ALA A 376 7.51 26.92 6.28
CA ALA A 376 6.29 26.70 7.06
C ALA A 376 6.36 25.41 7.88
N ILE A 377 6.89 24.32 7.32
CA ILE A 377 7.12 23.06 8.03
C ILE A 377 8.18 23.22 9.11
N GLU A 378 9.29 23.92 8.84
CA GLU A 378 10.32 24.23 9.84
C GLU A 378 9.74 24.94 11.07
N ARG A 379 8.85 25.92 10.87
CA ARG A 379 8.17 26.63 11.96
C ARG A 379 7.29 25.72 12.79
N VAL A 380 6.60 24.77 12.17
CA VAL A 380 5.82 23.75 12.89
C VAL A 380 6.75 22.90 13.77
N ILE A 381 7.85 22.40 13.23
CA ILE A 381 8.83 21.58 13.95
C ILE A 381 9.44 22.34 15.14
N ALA A 382 9.81 23.60 14.93
CA ALA A 382 10.30 24.47 16.00
C ALA A 382 9.23 24.69 17.09
N GLY A 383 7.99 24.96 16.68
CA GLY A 383 6.86 25.16 17.61
C GLY A 383 6.56 23.94 18.48
N ILE A 384 6.65 22.73 17.91
CA ILE A 384 6.48 21.48 18.66
C ILE A 384 7.57 21.32 19.72
N SER A 385 8.82 21.63 19.35
CA SER A 385 9.97 21.50 20.26
C SER A 385 9.86 22.46 21.46
N LEU A 386 9.30 23.65 21.25
CA LEU A 386 9.08 24.64 22.32
C LEU A 386 7.96 24.24 23.30
N LEU A 387 6.90 23.59 22.83
CA LEU A 387 5.85 23.08 23.73
C LEU A 387 6.32 21.89 24.58
N GLY A 388 7.26 21.09 24.05
CA GLY A 388 7.86 19.97 24.78
C GLY A 388 8.74 20.41 25.96
N THR A 389 9.37 21.59 25.89
CA THR A 389 10.22 22.12 26.96
C THR A 389 9.42 22.78 28.09
N GLU A 390 8.29 23.42 27.80
CA GLU A 390 7.44 24.07 28.83
C GLU A 390 6.76 23.05 29.76
N GLY A 391 6.45 21.83 29.28
CA GLY A 391 5.81 20.77 30.08
C GLY A 391 6.69 20.06 31.12
N THR A 392 8.00 20.38 31.17
CA THR A 392 8.95 19.76 32.13
C THR A 392 9.39 20.71 33.25
N GLY A 393 8.87 21.95 33.28
CA GLY A 393 9.29 23.01 34.19
C GLY A 393 8.41 23.25 35.42
N GLU A 394 7.26 22.58 35.57
CA GLU A 394 6.30 22.81 36.66
C GLU A 394 6.14 21.63 37.63
N GLU A 395 7.25 21.04 38.09
CA GLU A 395 7.27 20.26 39.35
C GLU A 395 8.55 20.59 40.14
N ALA A 396 8.69 21.84 40.55
CA ALA A 396 9.65 22.24 41.57
C ALA A 396 9.19 23.53 42.28
N CYS A 397 8.19 23.40 43.16
CA CYS A 397 8.03 24.22 44.37
C CYS A 397 7.25 23.45 45.43
#